data_AF-A0A523SP26-F1
#
_entry.id   AF-A0A523SP26-F1
#
_cell.length_a   1.000
_cell.length_b   1.000
_cell.length_c   1.000
_cell.angle_alpha   90.00
_cell.angle_beta   90.00
_cell.angle_gamma   90.00
#
_symmetry.space_group_name_H-M   'P 1'
#
loop_
_entity.id
_entity.type
_entity.pdbx_description
1 polymer ?
#
loop_
_entity_poly.entity_id
_entity_poly.type
_entity_poly.pdbx_seq_one_letter_code
_entity_poly.pdbx_strand_id
1 'polypeptide(L)'
;MEPLDVMERLVSDKIGDDLRKIEELSIIANDPLGYAVYLYFLLKNERRSVVIDNLIDWMNSWVENIIIERNFSRFVDVEVASAFFAFFSLRTFGRLTVQVEVKKLTQLASEHVQDDRFFGAFTLSSIMVLALSDFQRKTENYSNLLTLIQNQATEKHVVNDAKNIVVTSILFERLQSEVYLRRIVDYCYDRMLENTIPSHDELYYAYVLWKFKDLRGRKEDIQRIRKFTMTSINNAKKLIEKEVVDESVEEFYGTDLQRVTSRVNVSKIWLGIFLDLLIDFSKGTIRVSKEELTRKDVPFWIRSGSLISAIIFLINIPVLWIGFQWNIIRRAPIDLSMLTLNSAIPLLSQFFINSFFFFLVVFLSVTSASLFWDVVFESSGNPEVIKRNLKMRLSKHLIYEIIVPLSLGLLGALFGT
;
A
#
# COMPACT_ATOMS: atom_id res chain seq x y z
N MET A 1 8.52 21.72 5.68
CA MET A 1 8.40 20.60 4.74
C MET A 1 6.97 20.10 4.88
N GLU A 2 6.17 20.23 3.84
CA GLU A 2 4.76 19.86 3.90
C GLU A 2 4.63 18.33 4.03
N PRO A 3 3.67 17.80 4.81
CA PRO A 3 3.54 16.36 4.99
C PRO A 3 3.22 15.66 3.66
N LEU A 4 3.86 14.53 3.37
CA LEU A 4 3.54 13.68 2.20
C LEU A 4 2.04 13.33 2.14
N ASP A 5 1.38 13.26 3.31
CA ASP A 5 -0.07 13.05 3.44
C ASP A 5 -0.90 14.12 2.72
N VAL A 6 -0.44 15.37 2.67
CA VAL A 6 -1.13 16.46 1.95
C VAL A 6 -1.05 16.23 0.45
N MET A 7 0.13 15.81 -0.05
CA MET A 7 0.32 15.50 -1.46
C MET A 7 -0.48 14.27 -1.89
N GLU A 8 -0.51 13.24 -1.04
CA GLU A 8 -1.33 12.05 -1.27
C GLU A 8 -2.80 12.40 -1.42
N ARG A 9 -3.34 13.28 -0.56
CA ARG A 9 -4.72 13.77 -0.68
C ARG A 9 -4.94 14.53 -1.97
N LEU A 10 -4.07 15.48 -2.32
CA LEU A 10 -4.16 16.24 -3.56
C LEU A 10 -4.25 15.34 -4.80
N VAL A 11 -3.39 14.32 -4.89
CA VAL A 11 -3.41 13.37 -6.00
C VAL A 11 -4.65 12.47 -5.95
N SER A 12 -5.05 12.03 -4.76
CA SER A 12 -6.25 11.19 -4.57
C SER A 12 -7.53 11.94 -4.96
N ASP A 13 -7.63 13.23 -4.63
CA ASP A 13 -8.76 14.08 -4.96
C ASP A 13 -8.84 14.29 -6.47
N LYS A 14 -7.71 14.56 -7.13
CA LYS A 14 -7.65 14.68 -8.60
C LYS A 14 -8.07 13.40 -9.32
N ILE A 15 -7.61 12.23 -8.84
CA ILE A 15 -8.08 10.94 -9.36
C ILE A 15 -9.58 10.78 -9.08
N GLY A 16 -10.05 11.14 -7.87
CA GLY A 16 -11.46 11.09 -7.51
C GLY A 16 -12.33 11.93 -8.45
N ASP A 17 -11.90 13.13 -8.81
CA ASP A 17 -12.59 14.02 -9.73
C ASP A 17 -12.62 13.48 -11.17
N ASP A 18 -11.53 12.86 -11.63
CA ASP A 18 -11.51 12.14 -12.90
C ASP A 18 -12.52 10.98 -12.90
N LEU A 19 -12.54 10.20 -11.81
CA LEU A 19 -13.42 9.04 -11.70
C LEU A 19 -14.89 9.42 -11.52
N ARG A 20 -15.23 10.58 -10.93
CA ARG A 20 -16.64 11.02 -10.83
C ARG A 20 -17.28 11.30 -12.19
N LYS A 21 -16.46 11.58 -13.21
CA LYS A 21 -16.91 11.80 -14.59
C LYS A 21 -17.21 10.50 -15.33
N ILE A 22 -17.00 9.33 -14.71
CA ILE A 22 -17.28 8.01 -15.29
C ILE A 22 -18.77 7.82 -15.62
N GLU A 23 -19.68 8.49 -14.92
CA GLU A 23 -21.11 8.41 -15.25
C GLU A 23 -21.41 8.89 -16.68
N GLU A 24 -20.54 9.72 -17.26
CA GLU A 24 -20.55 10.08 -18.67
C GLU A 24 -19.80 9.01 -19.49
N LEU A 25 -20.51 7.95 -19.91
CA LEU A 25 -19.96 6.83 -20.70
C LEU A 25 -19.06 7.24 -21.89
N SER A 26 -19.29 8.43 -22.47
CA SER A 26 -18.50 9.00 -23.56
C SER A 26 -17.06 9.36 -23.16
N ILE A 27 -16.80 9.74 -21.91
CA ILE A 27 -15.48 10.16 -21.42
C ILE A 27 -14.55 8.95 -21.26
N ILE A 28 -15.09 7.80 -20.87
CA ILE A 28 -14.28 6.61 -20.58
C ILE A 28 -13.85 5.91 -21.87
N ALA A 29 -14.73 5.87 -22.87
CA ALA A 29 -14.39 5.38 -24.21
C ALA A 29 -13.20 6.13 -24.85
N ASN A 30 -12.90 7.35 -24.41
CA ASN A 30 -11.81 8.15 -24.95
C ASN A 30 -10.42 7.80 -24.37
N ASP A 31 -10.33 7.11 -23.22
CA ASP A 31 -9.04 6.75 -22.60
C ASP A 31 -9.13 5.49 -21.72
N PRO A 32 -9.55 4.34 -22.28
CA PRO A 32 -9.78 3.13 -21.50
C PRO A 32 -8.48 2.59 -20.85
N LEU A 33 -7.33 2.82 -21.50
CA LEU A 33 -6.03 2.43 -20.95
C LEU A 33 -5.65 3.24 -19.72
N GLY A 34 -5.85 4.56 -19.73
CA GLY A 34 -5.59 5.40 -18.56
C GLY A 34 -6.41 4.97 -17.35
N TYR A 35 -7.69 4.64 -17.54
CA TYR A 35 -8.54 4.12 -16.47
C TYR A 35 -8.11 2.71 -16.01
N ALA A 36 -7.65 1.84 -16.91
CA ALA A 36 -7.11 0.53 -16.53
C ALA A 36 -5.86 0.68 -15.65
N VAL A 37 -5.02 1.69 -15.90
CA VAL A 37 -3.88 2.02 -15.04
C VAL A 37 -4.31 2.58 -13.68
N TYR A 38 -5.32 3.45 -13.63
CA TYR A 38 -5.93 3.87 -12.36
C TYR A 38 -6.41 2.66 -11.56
N LEU A 39 -7.18 1.77 -12.18
CA LEU A 39 -7.69 0.56 -11.55
C LEU A 39 -6.56 -0.25 -10.91
N TYR A 40 -5.49 -0.52 -11.66
CA TYR A 40 -4.33 -1.27 -11.16
C TYR A 40 -3.74 -0.66 -9.88
N PHE A 41 -3.41 0.63 -9.90
CA PHE A 41 -2.76 1.29 -8.76
C PHE A 41 -3.71 1.51 -7.57
N LEU A 42 -4.98 1.79 -7.82
CA LEU A 42 -5.99 1.95 -6.77
C LEU A 42 -6.22 0.63 -6.02
N LEU A 43 -6.33 -0.48 -6.77
CA LEU A 43 -6.48 -1.82 -6.18
C LEU A 43 -5.20 -2.27 -5.46
N LYS A 44 -4.03 -2.05 -6.05
CA LYS A 44 -2.73 -2.36 -5.43
C LYS A 44 -2.55 -1.64 -4.08
N ASN A 45 -3.06 -0.42 -3.95
CA ASN A 45 -3.00 0.37 -2.73
C ASN A 45 -4.21 0.18 -1.80
N GLU A 46 -5.06 -0.81 -2.06
CA GLU A 46 -6.24 -1.16 -1.27
C GLU A 46 -7.20 0.03 -1.03
N ARG A 47 -7.27 0.97 -1.98
CA ARG A 47 -8.16 2.13 -1.88
C ARG A 47 -9.61 1.68 -2.09
N ARG A 48 -10.52 2.27 -1.31
CA ARG A 48 -11.96 1.96 -1.36
C ARG A 48 -12.76 3.25 -1.34
N SER A 49 -13.68 3.38 -2.29
CA SER A 49 -14.69 4.42 -2.35
C SER A 49 -15.74 4.03 -3.38
N VAL A 50 -16.93 4.63 -3.30
CA VAL A 50 -18.02 4.39 -4.27
C VAL A 50 -17.55 4.62 -5.71
N VAL A 51 -16.73 5.65 -5.93
CA VAL A 51 -16.22 5.98 -7.28
C VAL A 51 -15.23 4.93 -7.80
N ILE A 52 -14.49 4.27 -6.91
CA ILE A 52 -13.61 3.15 -7.27
C ILE A 52 -14.43 1.90 -7.56
N ASP A 53 -15.51 1.66 -6.81
CA ASP A 53 -16.42 0.54 -7.06
C ASP A 53 -17.10 0.70 -8.43
N ASN A 54 -17.53 1.92 -8.78
CA ASN A 54 -18.04 2.23 -10.13
C ASN A 54 -17.00 1.96 -11.24
N LEU A 55 -15.72 2.30 -11.00
CA LEU A 55 -14.64 1.97 -11.93
C LEU A 55 -14.45 0.45 -12.06
N ILE A 56 -14.55 -0.31 -10.97
CA ILE A 56 -14.45 -1.78 -10.99
C ILE A 56 -15.58 -2.38 -11.82
N ASP A 57 -16.82 -1.92 -11.61
CA ASP A 57 -17.99 -2.40 -12.35
C ASP A 57 -17.87 -2.07 -13.83
N TRP A 58 -17.49 -0.83 -14.15
CA TRP A 58 -17.23 -0.42 -15.53
C TRP A 58 -16.13 -1.25 -16.19
N MET A 59 -15.02 -1.50 -15.49
CA MET A 59 -13.90 -2.29 -16.01
C MET A 59 -14.27 -3.75 -16.24
N ASN A 60 -15.14 -4.32 -15.41
CA ASN A 60 -15.71 -5.63 -15.66
C ASN A 60 -16.55 -5.62 -16.95
N SER A 61 -17.45 -4.65 -17.11
CA SER A 61 -18.24 -4.49 -18.35
C SER A 61 -17.35 -4.25 -19.58
N TRP A 62 -16.27 -3.48 -19.45
CA TRP A 62 -15.29 -3.24 -20.51
C TRP A 62 -14.57 -4.53 -20.94
N VAL A 63 -14.15 -5.35 -19.96
CA VAL A 63 -13.55 -6.67 -20.20
C VAL A 63 -14.52 -7.58 -20.94
N GLU A 64 -15.80 -7.61 -20.55
CA GLU A 64 -16.84 -8.38 -21.24
C GLU A 64 -17.01 -7.91 -22.69
N ASN A 65 -17.22 -6.61 -22.89
CA ASN A 65 -17.45 -6.00 -24.20
C ASN A 65 -16.28 -6.24 -25.19
N ILE A 66 -15.03 -6.12 -24.73
CA ILE A 66 -13.85 -6.25 -25.61
C ILE A 66 -13.38 -7.70 -25.75
N ILE A 67 -13.29 -8.46 -24.66
CA ILE A 67 -12.70 -9.82 -24.69
C ILE A 67 -13.73 -10.88 -25.08
N ILE A 68 -14.98 -10.74 -24.63
CA ILE A 68 -16.03 -11.73 -24.85
C ILE A 68 -16.86 -11.37 -26.08
N GLU A 69 -17.40 -10.14 -26.13
CA GLU A 69 -18.29 -9.70 -27.20
C GLU A 69 -17.54 -9.27 -28.46
N ARG A 70 -16.24 -8.93 -28.34
CA ARG A 70 -15.38 -8.47 -29.44
C ARG A 70 -15.90 -7.21 -30.13
N ASN A 71 -16.53 -6.33 -29.36
CA ASN A 71 -17.05 -5.05 -29.83
C ASN A 71 -15.94 -3.99 -29.87
N PHE A 72 -15.10 -4.06 -30.89
CA PHE A 72 -14.03 -3.10 -31.10
C PHE A 72 -14.50 -1.84 -31.84
N SER A 73 -13.89 -0.70 -31.54
CA SER A 73 -14.01 0.50 -32.35
C SER A 73 -12.84 0.61 -33.35
N ARG A 74 -12.53 1.83 -33.81
CA ARG A 74 -11.37 2.11 -34.67
C ARG A 74 -10.02 2.04 -33.94
N PHE A 75 -10.01 2.04 -32.61
CA PHE A 75 -8.79 2.09 -31.77
C PHE A 75 -8.53 0.74 -31.07
N VAL A 76 -8.55 -0.33 -31.86
CA VAL A 76 -8.48 -1.73 -31.39
C VAL A 76 -7.26 -1.99 -30.50
N ASP A 77 -6.13 -1.38 -30.80
CA ASP A 77 -4.87 -1.53 -30.07
C ASP A 77 -4.98 -1.11 -28.60
N VAL A 78 -5.49 0.09 -28.35
CA VAL A 78 -5.67 0.64 -27.00
C VAL A 78 -6.81 -0.09 -26.27
N GLU A 79 -7.89 -0.45 -26.97
CA GLU A 79 -9.03 -1.16 -26.41
C GLU A 79 -8.65 -2.56 -25.93
N VAL A 80 -7.95 -3.33 -26.77
CA VAL A 80 -7.48 -4.68 -26.42
C VAL A 80 -6.47 -4.60 -25.28
N ALA A 81 -5.46 -3.72 -25.37
CA ALA A 81 -4.46 -3.61 -24.30
C ALA A 81 -5.07 -3.18 -22.96
N SER A 82 -6.01 -2.24 -22.97
CA SER A 82 -6.72 -1.79 -21.76
C SER A 82 -7.59 -2.90 -21.16
N ALA A 83 -8.34 -3.65 -21.98
CA ALA A 83 -9.17 -4.75 -21.51
C ALA A 83 -8.32 -5.89 -20.93
N PHE A 84 -7.21 -6.26 -21.58
CA PHE A 84 -6.29 -7.26 -21.04
C PHE A 84 -5.67 -6.80 -19.72
N PHE A 85 -5.27 -5.54 -19.62
CA PHE A 85 -4.68 -5.01 -18.39
C PHE A 85 -5.71 -4.88 -17.25
N ALA A 86 -6.94 -4.49 -17.57
CA ALA A 86 -8.06 -4.46 -16.63
C ALA A 86 -8.40 -5.87 -16.14
N PHE A 87 -8.52 -6.84 -17.05
CA PHE A 87 -8.71 -8.26 -16.71
C PHE A 87 -7.63 -8.76 -15.76
N PHE A 88 -6.35 -8.50 -16.08
CA PHE A 88 -5.23 -8.85 -15.22
C PHE A 88 -5.32 -8.23 -13.83
N SER A 89 -5.61 -6.93 -13.76
CA SER A 89 -5.72 -6.19 -12.51
C SER A 89 -6.87 -6.70 -11.65
N LEU A 90 -8.07 -6.77 -12.21
CA LEU A 90 -9.28 -7.27 -11.54
C LEU A 90 -9.07 -8.69 -11.02
N ARG A 91 -8.48 -9.58 -11.83
CA ARG A 91 -8.19 -10.95 -11.40
C ARG A 91 -7.16 -11.00 -10.29
N THR A 92 -6.04 -10.29 -10.44
CA THR A 92 -4.92 -10.27 -9.47
C THR A 92 -5.39 -9.85 -8.08
N PHE A 93 -6.33 -8.90 -8.01
CA PHE A 93 -6.85 -8.37 -6.76
C PHE A 93 -8.22 -8.95 -6.34
N GLY A 94 -8.70 -10.02 -6.98
CA GLY A 94 -9.96 -10.70 -6.60
C GLY A 94 -11.22 -9.83 -6.77
N ARG A 95 -11.26 -9.04 -7.83
CA ARG A 95 -12.35 -8.12 -8.21
C ARG A 95 -12.97 -8.42 -9.59
N LEU A 96 -12.51 -9.47 -10.26
CA LEU A 96 -13.09 -9.92 -11.52
C LEU A 96 -14.43 -10.63 -11.27
N THR A 97 -15.50 -10.12 -11.86
CA THR A 97 -16.85 -10.71 -11.78
C THR A 97 -17.24 -11.42 -13.08
N VAL A 98 -16.66 -11.01 -14.20
CA VAL A 98 -16.93 -11.58 -15.53
C VAL A 98 -16.19 -12.91 -15.72
N GLN A 99 -16.89 -13.90 -16.28
CA GLN A 99 -16.31 -15.21 -16.59
C GLN A 99 -15.62 -15.18 -17.95
N VAL A 100 -14.30 -15.04 -17.94
CA VAL A 100 -13.47 -15.07 -19.16
C VAL A 100 -12.88 -16.45 -19.35
N GLU A 101 -13.25 -17.12 -20.45
CA GLU A 101 -12.61 -18.37 -20.86
C GLU A 101 -11.18 -18.10 -21.34
N VAL A 102 -10.21 -18.81 -20.76
CA VAL A 102 -8.78 -18.67 -21.13
C VAL A 102 -8.55 -18.85 -22.63
N LYS A 103 -9.29 -19.76 -23.28
CA LYS A 103 -9.19 -20.01 -24.72
C LYS A 103 -9.55 -18.77 -25.55
N LYS A 104 -10.59 -18.02 -25.16
CA LYS A 104 -11.00 -16.79 -25.85
C LYS A 104 -9.92 -15.71 -25.71
N LEU A 105 -9.35 -15.59 -24.51
CA LEU A 105 -8.26 -14.64 -24.23
C LEU A 105 -7.02 -14.92 -25.08
N THR A 106 -6.55 -16.19 -25.11
CA THR A 106 -5.35 -16.56 -25.87
C THR A 106 -5.58 -16.46 -27.38
N GLN A 107 -6.78 -16.79 -27.85
CA GLN A 107 -7.15 -16.63 -29.26
C GLN A 107 -7.14 -15.15 -29.66
N LEU A 108 -7.80 -14.27 -28.90
CA LEU A 108 -7.81 -12.84 -29.19
C LEU A 108 -6.40 -12.24 -29.18
N ALA A 109 -5.55 -12.67 -28.25
CA ALA A 109 -4.14 -12.27 -28.25
C ALA A 109 -3.44 -12.67 -29.56
N SER A 110 -3.59 -13.92 -30.01
CA SER A 110 -2.93 -14.39 -31.23
C SER A 110 -3.36 -13.65 -32.50
N GLU A 111 -4.61 -13.14 -32.56
CA GLU A 111 -5.14 -12.38 -33.70
C GLU A 111 -4.45 -11.01 -33.89
N HIS A 112 -3.75 -10.50 -32.87
CA HIS A 112 -3.16 -9.15 -32.85
C HIS A 112 -1.63 -9.14 -32.74
N VAL A 113 -0.98 -10.29 -32.93
CA VAL A 113 0.49 -10.36 -33.03
C VAL A 113 0.93 -10.05 -34.46
N GLN A 114 1.75 -9.01 -34.63
CA GLN A 114 2.39 -8.62 -35.88
C GLN A 114 3.89 -8.47 -35.63
N ASP A 115 4.73 -9.10 -36.44
CA ASP A 115 6.21 -9.06 -36.33
C ASP A 115 6.73 -9.34 -34.90
N ASP A 116 6.20 -10.41 -34.28
CA ASP A 116 6.49 -10.79 -32.90
C ASP A 116 6.23 -9.68 -31.86
N ARG A 117 5.29 -8.76 -32.14
CA ARG A 117 4.83 -7.70 -31.24
C ARG A 117 3.31 -7.59 -31.25
N PHE A 118 2.72 -7.15 -30.15
CA PHE A 118 1.32 -6.72 -30.16
C PHE A 118 1.24 -5.32 -30.77
N PHE A 119 0.47 -5.19 -31.84
CA PHE A 119 0.22 -3.91 -32.55
C PHE A 119 1.51 -3.14 -32.93
N GLY A 120 2.64 -3.83 -33.09
CA GLY A 120 3.95 -3.21 -33.38
C GLY A 120 4.55 -2.36 -32.25
N ALA A 121 3.86 -2.18 -31.12
CA ALA A 121 4.24 -1.24 -30.05
C ALA A 121 4.82 -1.97 -28.83
N PHE A 122 5.98 -1.52 -28.34
CA PHE A 122 6.67 -2.14 -27.20
C PHE A 122 5.88 -2.03 -25.89
N THR A 123 5.31 -0.85 -25.59
CA THR A 123 4.52 -0.62 -24.37
C THR A 123 3.33 -1.56 -24.33
N LEU A 124 2.56 -1.63 -25.43
CA LEU A 124 1.40 -2.51 -25.54
C LEU A 124 1.81 -3.98 -25.45
N SER A 125 2.90 -4.35 -26.09
CA SER A 125 3.45 -5.71 -25.98
C SER A 125 3.80 -6.06 -24.53
N SER A 126 4.42 -5.15 -23.80
CA SER A 126 4.77 -5.35 -22.39
C SER A 126 3.53 -5.47 -21.50
N ILE A 127 2.49 -4.67 -21.75
CA ILE A 127 1.20 -4.74 -21.03
C ILE A 127 0.50 -6.08 -21.31
N MET A 128 0.44 -6.49 -22.58
CA MET A 128 -0.21 -7.74 -23.00
C MET A 128 0.51 -8.96 -22.43
N VAL A 129 1.85 -8.99 -22.47
CA VAL A 129 2.65 -10.07 -21.88
C VAL A 129 2.49 -10.10 -20.36
N LEU A 130 2.45 -8.95 -19.69
CA LEU A 130 2.13 -8.86 -18.26
C LEU A 130 0.75 -9.47 -17.96
N ALA A 131 -0.27 -9.10 -18.73
CA ALA A 131 -1.62 -9.61 -18.56
C ALA A 131 -1.75 -11.12 -18.80
N LEU A 132 -0.94 -11.65 -19.72
CA LEU A 132 -0.91 -13.07 -20.09
C LEU A 132 0.07 -13.91 -19.26
N SER A 133 0.77 -13.30 -18.29
CA SER A 133 1.83 -13.95 -17.52
C SER A 133 1.39 -15.19 -16.74
N ASP A 134 0.10 -15.33 -16.42
CA ASP A 134 -0.45 -16.52 -15.76
C ASP A 134 -0.81 -17.66 -16.74
N PHE A 135 -0.73 -17.40 -18.05
CA PHE A 135 -1.17 -18.30 -19.11
C PHE A 135 -0.08 -18.67 -20.11
N GLN A 136 1.19 -18.47 -19.74
CA GLN A 136 2.36 -18.63 -20.60
C GLN A 136 2.34 -19.89 -21.47
N ARG A 137 1.97 -21.04 -20.90
CA ARG A 137 1.93 -22.34 -21.60
C ARG A 137 0.80 -22.47 -22.62
N LYS A 138 -0.21 -21.60 -22.55
CA LYS A 138 -1.43 -21.64 -23.38
C LYS A 138 -1.45 -20.54 -24.44
N THR A 139 -0.57 -19.55 -24.32
CA THR A 139 -0.47 -18.43 -25.25
C THR A 139 0.61 -18.74 -26.28
N GLU A 140 0.20 -18.83 -27.55
CA GLU A 140 1.13 -18.98 -28.67
C GLU A 140 2.09 -17.78 -28.73
N ASN A 141 3.35 -18.02 -29.12
CA ASN A 141 4.41 -17.00 -29.23
C ASN A 141 4.76 -16.23 -27.95
N TYR A 142 4.19 -16.58 -26.79
CA TYR A 142 4.50 -15.90 -25.51
C TYR A 142 6.00 -15.89 -25.21
N SER A 143 6.68 -17.01 -25.39
CA SER A 143 8.13 -17.12 -25.15
C SER A 143 8.93 -16.23 -26.10
N ASN A 144 8.53 -16.12 -27.37
CA ASN A 144 9.19 -15.26 -28.35
C ASN A 144 8.99 -13.78 -27.99
N LEU A 145 7.77 -13.39 -27.65
CA LEU A 145 7.41 -12.05 -27.20
C LEU A 145 8.17 -11.65 -25.93
N LEU A 146 8.24 -12.55 -24.94
CA LEU A 146 8.98 -12.31 -23.71
C LEU A 146 10.48 -12.16 -23.99
N THR A 147 11.04 -13.00 -24.86
CA THR A 147 12.46 -12.93 -25.26
C THR A 147 12.75 -11.61 -25.97
N LEU A 148 11.86 -11.17 -26.85
CA LEU A 148 11.96 -9.86 -27.50
C LEU A 148 11.98 -8.73 -26.46
N ILE A 149 11.02 -8.73 -25.52
CA ILE A 149 10.94 -7.71 -24.47
C ILE A 149 12.21 -7.72 -23.61
N GLN A 150 12.70 -8.89 -23.24
CA GLN A 150 13.92 -9.07 -22.48
C GLN A 150 15.16 -8.51 -23.20
N ASN A 151 15.28 -8.78 -24.50
CA ASN A 151 16.38 -8.26 -25.32
C ASN A 151 16.27 -6.73 -25.45
N GLN A 152 15.09 -6.21 -25.75
CA GLN A 152 14.85 -4.78 -25.93
C GLN A 152 14.93 -3.98 -24.64
N ALA A 153 14.61 -4.58 -23.48
CA ALA A 153 14.85 -3.97 -22.18
C ALA A 153 16.35 -3.74 -21.88
N THR A 154 17.25 -4.33 -22.67
CA THR A 154 18.69 -4.03 -22.62
C THR A 154 19.13 -2.95 -23.60
N GLU A 155 18.27 -2.57 -24.54
CA GLU A 155 18.57 -1.57 -25.57
C GLU A 155 18.20 -0.17 -25.08
N LYS A 156 19.19 0.73 -25.02
CA LYS A 156 19.04 2.09 -24.45
C LYS A 156 17.91 2.92 -25.05
N HIS A 157 17.54 2.68 -26.31
CA HIS A 157 16.55 3.49 -27.03
C HIS A 157 15.10 3.12 -26.68
N VAL A 158 14.81 1.85 -26.38
CA VAL A 158 13.45 1.39 -26.03
C VAL A 158 13.08 1.81 -24.59
N VAL A 159 14.08 1.80 -23.71
CA VAL A 159 13.97 2.22 -22.30
C VAL A 159 13.99 3.76 -22.16
N ASN A 160 14.18 4.50 -23.26
CA ASN A 160 14.15 5.98 -23.23
C ASN A 160 12.72 6.53 -23.04
N ASP A 161 11.68 5.78 -23.41
CA ASP A 161 10.31 6.12 -23.01
C ASP A 161 10.08 5.70 -21.55
N ALA A 162 9.83 6.70 -20.71
CA ALA A 162 9.68 6.51 -19.27
C ALA A 162 8.52 5.58 -18.87
N LYS A 163 7.47 5.47 -19.69
CA LYS A 163 6.34 4.55 -19.44
C LYS A 163 6.78 3.10 -19.62
N ASN A 164 7.65 2.84 -20.60
CA ASN A 164 8.19 1.50 -20.84
C ASN A 164 8.96 1.00 -19.63
N ILE A 165 9.72 1.87 -18.97
CA ILE A 165 10.48 1.54 -17.76
C ILE A 165 9.54 1.02 -16.67
N VAL A 166 8.42 1.71 -16.42
CA VAL A 166 7.47 1.31 -15.38
C VAL A 166 6.77 0.01 -15.71
N VAL A 167 6.23 -0.12 -16.93
CA VAL A 167 5.49 -1.32 -17.35
C VAL A 167 6.42 -2.54 -17.35
N THR A 168 7.62 -2.43 -17.90
CA THR A 168 8.59 -3.54 -17.93
C THR A 168 9.09 -3.90 -16.53
N SER A 169 9.25 -2.92 -15.63
CA SER A 169 9.60 -3.20 -14.23
C SER A 169 8.50 -3.99 -13.51
N ILE A 170 7.23 -3.63 -13.74
CA ILE A 170 6.08 -4.38 -13.19
C ILE A 170 6.02 -5.79 -13.79
N LEU A 171 6.28 -5.93 -15.09
CA LEU A 171 6.38 -7.23 -15.75
C LEU A 171 7.47 -8.11 -15.13
N PHE A 172 8.70 -7.60 -14.99
CA PHE A 172 9.80 -8.40 -14.45
C PHE A 172 9.66 -8.68 -12.95
N GLU A 173 9.05 -7.79 -12.18
CA GLU A 173 8.62 -8.07 -10.81
C GLU A 173 7.61 -9.23 -10.78
N ARG A 174 6.59 -9.20 -11.64
CA ARG A 174 5.58 -10.27 -11.74
C ARG A 174 6.19 -11.61 -12.13
N LEU A 175 7.15 -11.60 -13.05
CA LEU A 175 7.89 -12.79 -13.50
C LEU A 175 9.01 -13.21 -12.53
N GLN A 176 9.20 -12.50 -11.42
CA GLN A 176 10.28 -12.74 -10.45
C GLN A 176 11.68 -12.76 -11.09
N SER A 177 11.85 -11.92 -12.11
CA SER A 177 13.04 -11.89 -12.95
C SER A 177 14.03 -10.84 -12.47
N GLU A 178 14.77 -11.15 -11.40
CA GLU A 178 15.70 -10.20 -10.75
C GLU A 178 16.78 -9.66 -11.70
N VAL A 179 17.31 -10.50 -12.60
CA VAL A 179 18.39 -10.11 -13.53
C VAL A 179 17.97 -8.94 -14.41
N TYR A 180 16.80 -9.01 -15.04
CA TYR A 180 16.30 -7.96 -15.92
C TYR A 180 15.82 -6.73 -15.13
N LEU A 181 15.24 -6.95 -13.95
CA LEU A 181 14.84 -5.86 -13.07
C LEU A 181 16.05 -5.03 -12.60
N ARG A 182 17.15 -5.70 -12.22
CA ARG A 182 18.41 -5.08 -11.85
C ARG A 182 18.97 -4.22 -12.99
N ARG A 183 18.92 -4.72 -14.24
CA ARG A 183 19.37 -3.96 -15.41
C ARG A 183 18.57 -2.66 -15.61
N ILE A 184 17.25 -2.71 -15.44
CA ILE A 184 16.41 -1.49 -15.52
C ILE A 184 16.77 -0.52 -14.40
N VAL A 185 16.93 -1.01 -13.17
CA VAL A 185 17.30 -0.18 -12.02
C VAL A 185 18.67 0.48 -12.23
N ASP A 186 19.64 -0.28 -12.72
CA ASP A 186 20.99 0.24 -13.04
C ASP A 186 20.91 1.31 -14.14
N TYR A 187 20.16 1.08 -15.21
CA TYR A 187 19.91 2.08 -16.25
C TYR A 187 19.30 3.38 -15.68
N CYS A 188 18.27 3.26 -14.84
CA CYS A 188 17.63 4.43 -14.22
C CYS A 188 18.60 5.17 -13.30
N TYR A 189 19.44 4.42 -12.58
CA TYR A 189 20.38 4.97 -11.61
C TYR A 189 21.51 5.73 -12.31
N ASP A 190 22.04 5.18 -13.40
CA ASP A 190 23.07 5.83 -14.20
C ASP A 190 22.53 7.14 -14.82
N ARG A 191 21.32 7.11 -15.38
CA ARG A 191 20.66 8.31 -15.93
C ARG A 191 20.41 9.40 -14.87
N MET A 192 20.08 8.98 -13.65
CA MET A 192 19.93 9.88 -12.50
C MET A 192 21.28 10.53 -12.14
N LEU A 193 22.39 9.76 -12.11
CA LEU A 193 23.71 10.30 -11.81
C LEU A 193 24.23 11.26 -12.89
N GLU A 194 23.93 10.95 -14.16
CA GLU A 194 24.28 11.80 -15.30
C GLU A 194 23.42 13.06 -15.40
N ASN A 195 22.33 13.17 -14.61
CA ASN A 195 21.30 14.21 -14.72
C ASN A 195 20.71 14.35 -16.14
N THR A 196 20.52 13.21 -16.82
CA THR A 196 20.05 13.18 -18.21
C THR A 196 18.56 12.84 -18.35
N ILE A 197 17.85 12.71 -17.23
CA ILE A 197 16.41 12.42 -17.17
C ILE A 197 15.63 13.72 -17.46
N PRO A 198 14.72 13.74 -18.45
CA PRO A 198 13.84 14.88 -18.68
C PRO A 198 12.92 15.15 -17.48
N SER A 199 12.68 16.42 -17.16
CA SER A 199 11.89 16.77 -15.95
C SER A 199 10.46 16.25 -15.94
N HIS A 200 9.83 16.05 -17.10
CA HIS A 200 8.49 15.46 -17.20
C HIS A 200 8.48 13.94 -16.93
N ASP A 201 9.63 13.29 -17.05
CA ASP A 201 9.80 11.85 -16.88
C ASP A 201 10.37 11.45 -15.51
N GLU A 202 10.91 12.41 -14.75
CA GLU A 202 11.53 12.20 -13.43
C GLU A 202 10.71 11.29 -12.51
N LEU A 203 9.37 11.43 -12.52
CA LEU A 203 8.49 10.65 -11.66
C LEU A 203 8.54 9.14 -11.97
N TYR A 204 8.59 8.75 -13.25
CA TYR A 204 8.65 7.33 -13.64
C TYR A 204 9.96 6.69 -13.19
N TYR A 205 11.08 7.40 -13.37
CA TYR A 205 12.39 6.95 -12.90
C TYR A 205 12.43 6.89 -11.37
N ALA A 206 11.89 7.90 -10.69
CA ALA A 206 11.80 7.94 -9.24
C ALA A 206 10.97 6.78 -8.68
N TYR A 207 9.88 6.41 -9.35
CA TYR A 207 9.06 5.25 -9.02
C TYR A 207 9.87 3.96 -9.05
N VAL A 208 10.54 3.68 -10.18
CA VAL A 208 11.31 2.43 -10.35
C VAL A 208 12.47 2.36 -9.37
N LEU A 209 13.25 3.44 -9.25
CA LEU A 209 14.38 3.50 -8.34
C LEU A 209 13.97 3.33 -6.88
N TRP A 210 12.89 3.99 -6.45
CA TRP A 210 12.44 3.88 -5.06
C TRP A 210 11.89 2.50 -4.73
N LYS A 211 11.05 1.97 -5.63
CA LYS A 211 10.39 0.67 -5.45
C LYS A 211 11.42 -0.47 -5.35
N PHE A 212 12.46 -0.43 -6.19
CA PHE A 212 13.47 -1.48 -6.29
C PHE A 212 14.85 -1.08 -5.76
N LYS A 213 14.91 -0.06 -4.89
CA LYS A 213 16.15 0.46 -4.27
C LYS A 213 17.04 -0.61 -3.65
N ASP A 214 16.44 -1.68 -3.11
CA ASP A 214 17.15 -2.74 -2.41
C ASP A 214 18.06 -3.54 -3.36
N LEU A 215 17.77 -3.55 -4.67
CA LEU A 215 18.65 -4.18 -5.67
C LEU A 215 20.02 -3.50 -5.75
N ARG A 216 20.14 -2.22 -5.39
CA ARG A 216 21.44 -1.53 -5.37
C ARG A 216 22.32 -1.92 -4.19
N GLY A 217 21.73 -2.37 -3.07
CA GLY A 217 22.41 -2.91 -1.89
C GLY A 217 23.33 -1.95 -1.11
N ARG A 218 23.82 -0.85 -1.72
CA ARG A 218 24.69 0.14 -1.09
C ARG A 218 23.89 1.23 -0.41
N LYS A 219 24.24 1.56 0.84
CA LYS A 219 23.55 2.60 1.63
C LYS A 219 23.64 3.97 0.97
N GLU A 220 24.78 4.30 0.36
CA GLU A 220 24.96 5.59 -0.33
C GLU A 220 24.04 5.72 -1.54
N ASP A 221 23.88 4.63 -2.32
CA ASP A 221 22.99 4.59 -3.48
C ASP A 221 21.53 4.81 -3.04
N ILE A 222 21.10 4.14 -1.97
CA ILE A 222 19.74 4.31 -1.41
C ILE A 222 19.50 5.75 -0.95
N GLN A 223 20.49 6.40 -0.32
CA GLN A 223 20.36 7.81 0.09
C GLN A 223 20.24 8.75 -1.11
N ARG A 224 21.01 8.52 -2.18
CA ARG A 224 20.91 9.29 -3.43
C ARG A 224 19.55 9.11 -4.07
N ILE A 225 19.06 7.87 -4.18
CA ILE A 225 17.72 7.54 -4.68
C ILE A 225 16.67 8.29 -3.84
N ARG A 226 16.75 8.21 -2.51
CA ARG A 226 15.81 8.91 -1.61
C ARG A 226 15.76 10.42 -1.89
N LYS A 227 16.92 11.07 -2.05
CA LYS A 227 17.01 12.50 -2.35
C LYS A 227 16.41 12.82 -3.72
N PHE A 228 16.72 12.02 -4.73
CA PHE A 228 16.16 12.15 -6.07
C PHE A 228 14.64 12.00 -6.04
N THR A 229 14.12 10.90 -5.48
CA THR A 229 12.68 10.65 -5.35
C THR A 229 11.95 11.79 -4.64
N MET A 230 12.49 12.31 -3.53
CA MET A 230 11.90 13.46 -2.84
C MET A 230 11.88 14.71 -3.74
N THR A 231 12.93 14.93 -4.52
CA THR A 231 13.01 16.07 -5.45
C THR A 231 11.97 15.92 -6.56
N SER A 232 11.86 14.74 -7.16
CA SER A 232 10.87 14.43 -8.19
C SER A 232 9.43 14.56 -7.68
N ILE A 233 9.15 14.12 -6.44
CA ILE A 233 7.84 14.31 -5.78
C ILE A 233 7.52 15.81 -5.64
N ASN A 234 8.48 16.62 -5.20
CA ASN A 234 8.26 18.07 -5.05
C ASN A 234 8.09 18.78 -6.40
N ASN A 235 8.82 18.34 -7.43
CA ASN A 235 8.67 18.86 -8.80
C ASN A 235 7.29 18.48 -9.37
N ALA A 236 6.87 17.24 -9.17
CA ALA A 236 5.55 16.72 -9.53
C ALA A 236 4.43 17.51 -8.85
N LYS A 237 4.57 17.82 -7.56
CA LYS A 237 3.63 18.69 -6.82
C LYS A 237 3.49 20.05 -7.49
N LYS A 238 4.60 20.72 -7.78
CA LYS A 238 4.58 22.03 -8.47
C LYS A 238 3.90 21.96 -9.83
N LEU A 239 3.96 20.84 -10.54
CA LEU A 239 3.24 20.67 -11.80
C LEU A 239 1.72 20.60 -11.58
N ILE A 240 1.27 19.83 -10.59
CA ILE A 240 -0.16 19.74 -10.23
C ILE A 240 -0.65 21.09 -9.69
N GLU A 241 0.10 21.76 -8.82
CA GLU A 241 -0.28 23.08 -8.28
C GLU A 241 -0.24 24.17 -9.34
N LYS A 242 0.63 24.07 -10.36
CA LYS A 242 0.65 25.00 -11.49
C LYS A 242 -0.56 24.84 -12.42
N GLU A 243 -1.17 23.66 -12.49
CA GLU A 243 -2.49 23.51 -13.12
C GLU A 243 -3.59 24.26 -12.34
N VAL A 244 -3.35 24.64 -11.08
CA VAL A 244 -4.30 25.30 -10.16
C VAL A 244 -4.12 26.84 -10.12
N VAL A 245 -3.32 27.45 -11.00
CA VAL A 245 -2.90 28.87 -10.84
C VAL A 245 -3.98 29.91 -11.17
N ASP A 246 -4.36 30.62 -10.10
CA ASP A 246 -4.54 32.08 -9.91
C ASP A 246 -5.65 32.80 -10.69
N GLU A 247 -6.78 33.02 -10.00
CA GLU A 247 -7.93 33.82 -10.45
C GLU A 247 -7.52 35.22 -10.97
N SER A 248 -6.39 35.78 -10.52
CA SER A 248 -5.88 37.08 -10.97
C SER A 248 -5.33 37.09 -12.42
N VAL A 249 -4.97 35.93 -12.97
CA VAL A 249 -4.52 35.79 -14.37
C VAL A 249 -5.72 35.70 -15.33
N GLU A 250 -6.86 35.19 -14.83
CA GLU A 250 -8.13 35.08 -15.54
C GLU A 250 -8.72 36.47 -15.86
N GLU A 251 -8.51 37.42 -14.94
CA GLU A 251 -8.96 38.81 -15.07
C GLU A 251 -8.22 39.59 -16.18
N PHE A 252 -6.95 39.26 -16.46
CA PHE A 252 -6.11 40.00 -17.41
C PHE A 252 -6.04 39.43 -18.83
N TYR A 253 -6.13 38.11 -19.00
CA TYR A 253 -5.88 37.46 -20.30
C TYR A 253 -7.09 36.77 -20.93
N GLY A 254 -8.23 36.73 -20.23
CA GLY A 254 -9.45 36.08 -20.70
C GLY A 254 -9.35 34.55 -20.72
N THR A 255 -10.52 33.90 -20.75
CA THR A 255 -10.69 32.43 -20.65
C THR A 255 -10.04 31.63 -21.78
N ASP A 256 -9.63 32.28 -22.87
CA ASP A 256 -9.02 31.63 -24.03
C ASP A 256 -7.51 31.39 -23.88
N LEU A 257 -6.84 32.04 -22.90
CA LEU A 257 -5.42 31.81 -22.60
C LEU A 257 -5.19 30.73 -21.52
N GLN A 258 -6.14 30.51 -20.59
CA GLN A 258 -6.40 29.14 -20.04
C GLN A 258 -6.66 28.21 -21.24
N ARG A 259 -6.77 26.90 -21.19
CA ARG A 259 -6.70 26.01 -22.41
C ARG A 259 -5.34 26.00 -23.12
N VAL A 260 -4.69 27.14 -23.39
CA VAL A 260 -3.38 27.21 -24.07
C VAL A 260 -2.23 27.18 -23.06
N THR A 261 -2.33 27.88 -21.93
CA THR A 261 -1.30 27.90 -20.87
C THR A 261 -1.54 26.87 -19.75
N SER A 262 -2.79 26.40 -19.57
CA SER A 262 -3.17 25.50 -18.47
C SER A 262 -3.18 23.99 -18.81
N ARG A 263 -2.67 23.57 -19.98
CA ARG A 263 -2.67 22.15 -20.38
C ARG A 263 -1.29 21.52 -20.36
N VAL A 264 -0.64 21.49 -19.20
CA VAL A 264 0.15 20.28 -18.90
C VAL A 264 -0.86 19.25 -18.43
N ASN A 265 -1.63 18.66 -19.36
CA ASN A 265 -2.58 17.60 -19.03
C ASN A 265 -1.78 16.41 -18.48
N VAL A 266 -1.74 16.29 -17.16
CA VAL A 266 -1.09 15.16 -16.50
C VAL A 266 -1.87 13.89 -16.84
N SER A 267 -1.21 12.93 -17.50
CA SER A 267 -1.88 11.69 -17.91
C SER A 267 -2.35 10.86 -16.71
N LYS A 268 -3.43 10.09 -16.87
CA LYS A 268 -3.92 9.15 -15.83
C LYS A 268 -2.85 8.14 -15.41
N ILE A 269 -2.04 7.68 -16.37
CA ILE A 269 -0.90 6.80 -16.10
C ILE A 269 0.06 7.44 -15.09
N TRP A 270 0.42 8.70 -15.32
CA TRP A 270 1.32 9.45 -14.45
C TRP A 270 0.72 9.66 -13.06
N LEU A 271 -0.56 10.03 -12.96
CA LEU A 271 -1.24 10.22 -11.67
C LEU A 271 -1.34 8.92 -10.85
N GLY A 272 -1.63 7.79 -11.50
CA GLY A 272 -1.65 6.49 -10.84
C GLY A 272 -0.27 6.09 -10.29
N ILE A 273 0.79 6.33 -11.06
CA ILE A 273 2.18 6.09 -10.63
C ILE A 273 2.57 7.02 -9.48
N PHE A 274 2.14 8.30 -9.55
CA PHE A 274 2.45 9.26 -8.50
C PHE A 274 1.83 8.85 -7.17
N LEU A 275 0.56 8.45 -7.18
CA LEU A 275 -0.14 7.98 -6.00
C LEU A 275 0.59 6.78 -5.36
N ASP A 276 0.95 5.77 -6.15
CA ASP A 276 1.66 4.60 -5.64
C ASP A 276 3.03 4.94 -5.07
N LEU A 277 3.78 5.82 -5.75
CA LEU A 277 5.07 6.31 -5.27
C LEU A 277 4.92 7.04 -3.94
N LEU A 278 3.94 7.94 -3.78
CA LEU A 278 3.70 8.67 -2.54
C LEU A 278 3.43 7.71 -1.37
N ILE A 279 2.59 6.71 -1.60
CA ILE A 279 2.22 5.71 -0.58
C ILE A 279 3.42 4.83 -0.21
N ASP A 280 4.20 4.36 -1.18
CA ASP A 280 5.37 3.53 -0.90
C ASP A 280 6.51 4.34 -0.26
N PHE A 281 6.68 5.58 -0.69
CA PHE A 281 7.68 6.50 -0.15
C PHE A 281 7.38 6.92 1.28
N SER A 282 6.12 7.19 1.62
CA SER A 282 5.71 7.44 3.01
C SER A 282 5.97 6.23 3.91
N LYS A 283 5.60 5.02 3.48
CA LYS A 283 5.88 3.77 4.22
C LYS A 283 7.37 3.53 4.43
N GLY A 284 8.18 3.72 3.38
CA GLY A 284 9.63 3.48 3.45
C GLY A 284 10.38 4.54 4.27
N THR A 285 9.94 5.79 4.27
CA THR A 285 10.51 6.84 5.14
C THR A 285 10.18 6.65 6.61
N ILE A 286 8.99 6.15 6.93
CA ILE A 286 8.61 5.75 8.29
C ILE A 286 9.51 4.61 8.80
N ARG A 287 9.88 3.64 7.95
CA ARG A 287 10.80 2.55 8.32
C ARG A 287 12.23 3.03 8.59
N VAL A 288 12.76 3.98 7.81
CA VAL A 288 14.10 4.55 8.06
C VAL A 288 14.16 5.31 9.40
N SER A 289 13.04 5.87 9.87
CA SER A 289 12.97 6.48 11.20
C SER A 289 13.20 5.49 12.34
N LYS A 290 12.82 4.20 12.19
CA LYS A 290 13.12 3.14 13.18
C LYS A 290 14.61 2.77 13.22
N GLU A 291 15.31 2.81 12.08
CA GLU A 291 16.77 2.62 12.03
C GLU A 291 17.54 3.86 12.50
N GLU A 292 17.02 5.07 12.24
CA GLU A 292 17.57 6.31 12.82
C GLU A 292 17.32 6.39 14.33
N LEU A 293 16.23 5.83 14.85
CA LEU A 293 15.99 5.61 16.29
C LEU A 293 16.98 4.61 16.91
N THR A 294 17.68 3.80 16.11
CA THR A 294 18.80 2.96 16.55
C THR A 294 20.18 3.67 16.48
N ARG A 295 20.29 4.89 15.92
CA ARG A 295 21.54 5.69 16.01
C ARG A 295 21.90 6.00 17.45
N LYS A 296 23.20 6.02 17.76
CA LYS A 296 23.79 6.17 19.11
C LYS A 296 23.32 7.38 19.94
N ASP A 297 22.49 8.26 19.39
CA ASP A 297 22.07 9.53 19.99
C ASP A 297 20.76 9.44 20.79
N VAL A 298 20.04 8.31 20.75
CA VAL A 298 18.94 8.06 21.70
C VAL A 298 19.55 7.62 23.03
N PRO A 299 19.34 8.38 24.14
CA PRO A 299 19.93 8.06 25.43
C PRO A 299 19.67 6.60 25.82
N PHE A 300 20.72 5.88 26.23
CA PHE A 300 20.65 4.48 26.64
C PHE A 300 19.47 4.23 27.59
N TRP A 301 19.20 5.15 28.51
CA TRP A 301 18.08 5.09 29.46
C TRP A 301 16.69 4.98 28.82
N ILE A 302 16.48 5.46 27.60
CA ILE A 302 15.19 5.34 26.89
C ILE A 302 15.05 3.94 26.27
N ARG A 303 16.13 3.38 25.69
CA ARG A 303 16.14 2.01 25.13
C ARG A 303 16.12 0.95 26.21
N SER A 304 16.93 1.17 27.24
CA SER A 304 17.03 0.30 28.40
C SER A 304 15.81 0.47 29.28
N GLY A 305 15.22 1.67 29.39
CA GLY A 305 14.05 1.93 30.22
C GLY A 305 12.82 1.13 29.81
N SER A 306 12.53 0.99 28.52
CA SER A 306 11.38 0.18 28.08
C SER A 306 11.62 -1.32 28.22
N LEU A 307 12.83 -1.79 27.91
CA LEU A 307 13.20 -3.21 28.05
C LEU A 307 13.32 -3.61 29.52
N ILE A 308 13.95 -2.79 30.36
CA ILE A 308 14.06 -2.97 31.80
C ILE A 308 12.68 -2.85 32.45
N SER A 309 11.84 -1.89 32.05
CA SER A 309 10.47 -1.79 32.57
C SER A 309 9.64 -3.02 32.19
N ALA A 310 9.74 -3.51 30.94
CA ALA A 310 9.06 -4.73 30.51
C ALA A 310 9.58 -5.99 31.23
N ILE A 311 10.89 -6.12 31.44
CA ILE A 311 11.52 -7.22 32.18
C ILE A 311 11.15 -7.15 33.67
N ILE A 312 11.20 -5.96 34.28
CA ILE A 312 10.74 -5.73 35.66
C ILE A 312 9.25 -6.08 35.76
N PHE A 313 8.42 -5.69 34.79
CA PHE A 313 7.00 -6.05 34.77
C PHE A 313 6.81 -7.57 34.68
N LEU A 314 7.47 -8.24 33.73
CA LEU A 314 7.34 -9.67 33.50
C LEU A 314 7.86 -10.53 34.67
N ILE A 315 8.90 -10.07 35.37
CA ILE A 315 9.46 -10.78 36.53
C ILE A 315 8.64 -10.50 37.80
N ASN A 316 8.21 -9.26 38.02
CA ASN A 316 7.53 -8.90 39.27
C ASN A 316 6.05 -9.24 39.27
N ILE A 317 5.37 -9.33 38.12
CA ILE A 317 3.94 -9.68 38.05
C ILE A 317 3.67 -11.06 38.68
N PRO A 318 4.36 -12.16 38.31
CA PRO A 318 4.14 -13.46 38.92
C PRO A 318 4.51 -13.49 40.40
N VAL A 319 5.59 -12.80 40.79
CA VAL A 319 6.07 -12.75 42.19
C VAL A 319 5.10 -11.97 43.07
N LEU A 320 4.58 -10.84 42.60
CA LEU A 320 3.56 -10.06 43.29
C LEU A 320 2.24 -10.83 43.37
N TRP A 321 1.83 -11.53 42.32
CA TRP A 321 0.63 -12.37 42.35
C TRP A 321 0.77 -13.51 43.37
N ILE A 322 1.86 -14.27 43.32
CA ILE A 322 2.13 -15.35 44.27
C ILE A 322 2.23 -14.82 45.70
N GLY A 323 2.96 -13.71 45.92
CA GLY A 323 3.10 -13.09 47.23
C GLY A 323 1.77 -12.55 47.78
N PHE A 324 0.91 -12.01 46.91
CA PHE A 324 -0.41 -11.53 47.27
C PHE A 324 -1.36 -12.68 47.64
N GLN A 325 -1.39 -13.76 46.85
CA GLN A 325 -2.16 -14.97 47.16
C GLN A 325 -1.67 -15.65 48.45
N TRP A 326 -0.35 -15.71 48.66
CA TRP A 326 0.25 -16.26 49.87
C TRP A 326 -0.13 -15.48 51.14
N ASN A 327 -0.19 -14.16 51.06
CA ASN A 327 -0.60 -13.32 52.19
C ASN A 327 -2.06 -13.52 52.59
N ILE A 328 -2.93 -13.81 51.62
CA ILE A 328 -4.35 -14.13 51.87
C ILE A 328 -4.46 -15.48 52.55
N ILE A 329 -3.78 -16.51 52.02
CA ILE A 329 -3.75 -17.86 52.62
C ILE A 329 -3.24 -17.81 54.05
N ARG A 330 -2.18 -17.03 54.32
CA ARG A 330 -1.56 -16.92 55.65
C ARG A 330 -2.43 -16.16 56.67
N ARG A 331 -3.26 -15.22 56.23
CA ARG A 331 -4.13 -14.41 57.10
C ARG A 331 -5.50 -15.04 57.33
N ALA A 332 -5.88 -16.04 56.53
CA ALA A 332 -7.10 -16.79 56.76
C ALA A 332 -6.91 -17.70 58.00
N PRO A 333 -7.72 -17.57 59.06
CA PRO A 333 -7.63 -18.40 60.26
C PRO A 333 -8.29 -19.75 59.98
N ILE A 334 -7.69 -20.54 59.08
CA ILE A 334 -8.29 -21.77 58.58
C ILE A 334 -7.34 -22.92 58.89
N ASP A 335 -7.78 -23.80 59.78
CA ASP A 335 -7.20 -25.12 59.90
C ASP A 335 -7.58 -25.91 58.63
N LEU A 336 -6.62 -26.10 57.73
CA LEU A 336 -6.83 -26.74 56.42
C LEU A 336 -7.45 -28.15 56.53
N SER A 337 -7.38 -28.77 57.71
CA SER A 337 -7.97 -30.08 58.00
C SER A 337 -9.50 -30.08 58.13
N MET A 338 -10.15 -28.91 58.26
CA MET A 338 -11.60 -28.75 58.43
C MET A 338 -12.29 -27.94 57.31
N LEU A 339 -11.73 -27.95 56.09
CA LEU A 339 -12.31 -27.29 54.92
C LEU A 339 -13.61 -28.00 54.49
N THR A 340 -14.74 -27.52 55.00
CA THR A 340 -16.07 -27.87 54.48
C THR A 340 -16.41 -26.99 53.27
N LEU A 341 -17.25 -27.50 52.36
CA LEU A 341 -17.65 -26.77 51.14
C LEU A 341 -18.13 -25.34 51.42
N ASN A 342 -18.84 -25.13 52.54
CA ASN A 342 -19.37 -23.82 52.94
C ASN A 342 -18.28 -22.82 53.38
N SER A 343 -17.15 -23.31 53.91
CA SER A 343 -16.00 -22.44 54.28
C SER A 343 -15.11 -22.07 53.10
N ALA A 344 -15.19 -22.81 51.99
CA ALA A 344 -14.38 -22.58 50.79
C ALA A 344 -14.93 -21.45 49.90
N ILE A 345 -16.24 -21.20 49.96
CA ILE A 345 -16.95 -20.24 49.10
C ILE A 345 -16.44 -18.79 49.28
N PRO A 346 -16.28 -18.25 50.51
CA PRO A 346 -15.76 -16.89 50.71
C PRO A 346 -14.31 -16.73 50.23
N LEU A 347 -13.48 -17.77 50.37
CA LEU A 347 -12.09 -17.76 49.88
C LEU A 347 -12.04 -17.73 48.36
N LEU A 348 -12.89 -18.52 47.70
CA LEU A 348 -13.00 -18.52 46.25
C LEU A 348 -13.49 -17.17 45.74
N SER A 349 -14.54 -16.60 46.34
CA SER A 349 -15.01 -15.25 46.00
C SER A 349 -13.89 -14.21 46.12
N GLN A 350 -13.18 -14.19 47.25
CA GLN A 350 -12.07 -13.27 47.46
C GLN A 350 -10.91 -13.51 46.47
N PHE A 351 -10.60 -14.77 46.16
CA PHE A 351 -9.59 -15.14 45.17
C PHE A 351 -9.93 -14.59 43.77
N PHE A 352 -11.18 -14.73 43.35
CA PHE A 352 -11.66 -14.25 42.05
C PHE A 352 -11.70 -12.72 41.98
N ILE A 353 -12.20 -12.03 43.01
CA ILE A 353 -12.20 -10.56 43.08
C ILE A 353 -10.77 -10.02 43.02
N ASN A 354 -9.85 -10.63 43.76
CA ASN A 354 -8.46 -10.20 43.78
C ASN A 354 -7.74 -10.47 42.46
N SER A 355 -8.00 -11.62 41.84
CA SER A 355 -7.49 -11.93 40.51
C SER A 355 -8.02 -10.94 39.46
N PHE A 356 -9.30 -10.55 39.56
CA PHE A 356 -9.87 -9.49 38.71
C PHE A 356 -9.10 -8.17 38.83
N PHE A 357 -8.90 -7.66 40.04
CA PHE A 357 -8.16 -6.41 40.24
C PHE A 357 -6.72 -6.51 39.75
N PHE A 358 -6.06 -7.65 39.96
CA PHE A 358 -4.71 -7.88 39.45
C PHE A 358 -4.66 -7.80 37.92
N PHE A 359 -5.52 -8.54 37.22
CA PHE A 359 -5.55 -8.51 35.76
C PHE A 359 -5.96 -7.14 35.21
N LEU A 360 -6.84 -6.41 35.91
CA LEU A 360 -7.22 -5.04 35.56
C LEU A 360 -6.02 -4.08 35.63
N VAL A 361 -5.19 -4.17 36.68
CA VAL A 361 -3.99 -3.33 36.84
C VAL A 361 -2.94 -3.67 35.78
N VAL A 362 -2.75 -4.96 35.48
CA VAL A 362 -1.85 -5.40 34.40
C VAL A 362 -2.36 -4.86 33.06
N PHE A 363 -3.65 -4.97 32.77
CA PHE A 363 -4.27 -4.45 31.56
C PHE A 363 -4.06 -2.94 31.39
N LEU A 364 -4.35 -2.15 32.43
CA LEU A 364 -4.17 -0.70 32.39
C LEU A 364 -2.70 -0.35 32.15
N SER A 365 -1.78 -1.06 32.80
CA SER A 365 -0.34 -0.80 32.67
C SER A 365 0.19 -1.14 31.27
N VAL A 366 -0.20 -2.28 30.70
CA VAL A 366 0.18 -2.69 29.33
C VAL A 366 -0.42 -1.73 28.31
N THR A 367 -1.70 -1.35 28.49
CA THR A 367 -2.38 -0.38 27.61
C THR A 367 -1.70 0.98 27.67
N SER A 368 -1.40 1.50 28.87
CA SER A 368 -0.68 2.77 29.03
C SER A 368 0.73 2.73 28.47
N ALA A 369 1.49 1.65 28.67
CA ALA A 369 2.82 1.47 28.11
C ALA A 369 2.79 1.38 26.58
N SER A 370 1.80 0.66 26.02
CA SER A 370 1.58 0.57 24.58
C SER A 370 1.16 1.91 23.98
N LEU A 371 0.28 2.66 24.62
CA LEU A 371 -0.15 3.99 24.18
C LEU A 371 1.01 4.97 24.23
N PHE A 372 1.81 4.94 25.30
CA PHE A 372 3.03 5.71 25.42
C PHE A 372 4.00 5.37 24.29
N TRP A 373 4.16 4.08 23.96
CA TRP A 373 5.02 3.66 22.85
C TRP A 373 4.51 4.16 21.50
N ASP A 374 3.21 4.07 21.24
CA ASP A 374 2.62 4.55 19.99
C ASP A 374 2.73 6.09 19.88
N VAL A 375 2.52 6.82 20.97
CA VAL A 375 2.62 8.30 21.03
C VAL A 375 4.06 8.77 20.87
N VAL A 376 5.01 8.10 21.51
CA VAL A 376 6.42 8.51 21.54
C VAL A 376 7.20 8.03 20.33
N PHE A 377 6.86 6.87 19.75
CA PHE A 377 7.69 6.23 18.72
C PHE A 377 7.02 6.00 17.36
N GLU A 378 5.69 5.86 17.27
CA GLU A 378 5.02 5.53 15.99
C GLU A 378 4.18 6.66 15.39
N SER A 379 3.68 7.59 16.19
CA SER A 379 2.92 8.73 15.69
C SER A 379 3.78 9.98 15.67
N SER A 380 3.95 10.58 14.48
CA SER A 380 4.52 11.91 14.27
C SER A 380 3.63 13.04 14.82
N GLY A 381 2.93 12.81 15.93
CA GLY A 381 1.96 13.74 16.51
C GLY A 381 0.60 13.81 15.80
N ASN A 382 0.30 12.90 14.86
CA ASN A 382 -0.99 12.90 14.14
C ASN A 382 -2.10 12.16 14.93
N PRO A 383 -3.13 12.87 15.44
CA PRO A 383 -4.18 12.29 16.29
C PRO A 383 -5.08 11.27 15.57
N GLU A 384 -5.21 11.33 14.25
CA GLU A 384 -6.05 10.39 13.48
C GLU A 384 -5.40 8.99 13.37
N VAL A 385 -4.06 8.93 13.29
CA VAL A 385 -3.31 7.66 13.28
C VAL A 385 -3.39 6.99 14.65
N ILE A 386 -3.26 7.78 15.72
CA ILE A 386 -3.42 7.33 17.11
C ILE A 386 -4.82 6.74 17.28
N LYS A 387 -5.87 7.45 16.85
CA LYS A 387 -7.27 7.01 16.95
C LYS A 387 -7.56 5.73 16.17
N ARG A 388 -6.98 5.58 14.96
CA ARG A 388 -7.15 4.37 14.12
C ARG A 388 -6.46 3.14 14.73
N ASN A 389 -5.24 3.29 15.23
CA ASN A 389 -4.50 2.22 15.88
C ASN A 389 -5.17 1.79 17.19
N LEU A 390 -5.64 2.75 18.00
CA LEU A 390 -6.47 2.50 19.18
C LEU A 390 -7.70 1.68 18.83
N LYS A 391 -8.46 2.06 17.80
CA LYS A 391 -9.69 1.36 17.38
C LYS A 391 -9.41 -0.09 16.97
N MET A 392 -8.35 -0.32 16.18
CA MET A 392 -7.96 -1.68 15.75
C MET A 392 -7.51 -2.54 16.94
N ARG A 393 -6.71 -1.98 17.86
CA ARG A 393 -6.21 -2.74 19.02
C ARG A 393 -7.32 -3.00 20.04
N LEU A 394 -8.17 -2.01 20.34
CA LEU A 394 -9.37 -2.22 21.15
C LEU A 394 -10.22 -3.36 20.60
N SER A 395 -10.41 -3.46 19.28
CA SER A 395 -11.18 -4.58 18.69
C SER A 395 -10.52 -5.96 18.81
N LYS A 396 -9.18 -6.04 18.80
CA LYS A 396 -8.43 -7.32 18.90
C LYS A 396 -8.23 -7.77 20.35
N HIS A 397 -8.01 -6.82 21.25
CA HIS A 397 -7.71 -7.09 22.66
C HIS A 397 -8.97 -7.13 23.54
N LEU A 398 -10.13 -6.63 23.06
CA LEU A 398 -11.41 -6.67 23.77
C LEU A 398 -11.74 -8.08 24.32
N ILE A 399 -11.46 -9.11 23.51
CA ILE A 399 -11.92 -10.47 23.80
C ILE A 399 -11.10 -11.13 24.92
N TYR A 400 -9.79 -10.94 24.96
CA TYR A 400 -8.95 -11.57 25.99
C TYR A 400 -8.77 -10.70 27.24
N GLU A 401 -8.82 -9.38 27.09
CA GLU A 401 -8.37 -8.47 28.14
C GLU A 401 -9.52 -7.80 28.90
N ILE A 402 -10.74 -7.79 28.36
CA ILE A 402 -11.93 -7.25 29.03
C ILE A 402 -12.85 -8.40 29.47
N ILE A 403 -13.07 -9.40 28.61
CA ILE A 403 -13.97 -10.53 28.93
C ILE A 403 -13.40 -11.43 30.02
N VAL A 404 -12.07 -11.66 30.07
CA VAL A 404 -11.46 -12.52 31.10
C VAL A 404 -11.54 -11.88 32.50
N PRO A 405 -11.18 -10.59 32.70
CA PRO A 405 -11.42 -9.94 33.99
C PRO A 405 -12.91 -9.88 34.33
N LEU A 406 -13.79 -9.48 33.41
CA LEU A 406 -15.24 -9.43 33.68
C LEU A 406 -15.82 -10.79 34.08
N SER A 407 -15.40 -11.87 33.42
CA SER A 407 -15.85 -13.23 33.78
C SER A 407 -15.31 -13.68 35.13
N LEU A 408 -14.05 -13.34 35.48
CA LEU A 408 -13.50 -13.59 36.82
C LEU A 408 -14.21 -12.77 37.91
N GLY A 409 -14.54 -11.50 37.63
CA GLY A 409 -15.30 -10.64 38.56
C GLY A 409 -16.73 -11.14 38.77
N LEU A 410 -17.41 -11.57 37.69
CA LEU A 410 -18.73 -12.19 37.73
C LEU A 410 -18.72 -13.51 38.53
N LEU A 411 -17.73 -14.36 38.32
CA LEU A 411 -17.54 -15.58 39.11
C LEU A 411 -17.33 -15.24 40.59
N GLY A 412 -16.49 -14.25 40.90
CA GLY A 412 -16.27 -13.80 42.27
C GLY A 412 -17.54 -13.27 42.95
N ALA A 413 -18.38 -12.52 42.22
CA ALA A 413 -19.66 -12.04 42.72
C ALA A 413 -20.67 -13.17 42.93
N LEU A 414 -20.74 -14.14 42.02
CA LEU A 414 -21.62 -15.32 42.13
C LEU A 414 -21.26 -16.23 43.31
N PHE A 415 -19.98 -16.32 43.67
CA PHE A 415 -19.53 -17.04 44.88
C PHE A 415 -19.63 -16.18 46.16
N GLY A 416 -19.90 -14.87 46.06
CA GLY A 416 -19.98 -13.95 47.21
C GLY A 416 -21.42 -13.69 47.70
N THR A 417 -22.42 -14.19 46.98
CA THR A 417 -23.86 -14.21 47.35
C THR A 417 -24.27 -15.60 47.78
#